data_AF-A0A7J8WYS5-F1
#
_entry.id   AF-A0A7J8WYS5-F1
#
_cell.length_a   1.000
_cell.length_b   1.000
_cell.length_c   1.000
_cell.angle_alpha   90.00
_cell.angle_beta   90.00
_cell.angle_gamma   90.00
#
_symmetry.space_group_name_H-M   'P 1'
#
loop_
_entity.id
_entity.type
_entity.pdbx_description
1 polymer ?
#
loop_
_entity_poly.entity_id
_entity_poly.type
_entity_poly.pdbx_seq_one_letter_code
_entity_poly.pdbx_strand_id
1 'polypeptide(L)'
;MGVGGKFWELLKPYARFEGFDFLRDKKVAIDLSFWIVQQETALKNQALNPHLRLTFFRTVNLFSKFGVFPVFVLDGTPSPLKSQARMVRFFRFSGIDTSTSNVAEEGVSKERNSAFKRCVNDCVELLELLGMPVLKANGEAEALCAQLNRDGHVDACITADSDAFLFGATCVIKSLRPNSKEPFECYNMSDIEAGLGLKRKHLIAVSLLVGNDHDLNGVQGIGLDKALRLVRGFSEDEIFDKLYEIGKGHVPLFQGEIRCAGDAIPCSDESSPKAKQSHCSFCGHPGSKKAHFKSCCEYCITDSNDGCLKKSQGFKCNCSSCDKVRKDKDKKKHENWWINVCHLISKETKFPNDEIIEMYMCNNHGEFTEEGPLLEWGDPKTDLLVDFLAYHQSWKPSYIRQRMLPMLCTLYLRELARNPNKTLLVGQYEFHSIQRVKIRYGHQYYEVKWKKAISNELSCAVPVEQSNMLEEEFIEVGDEPIGLLDESIEPQIHVDGCWILTDENPELVHSAFPEEALKFRQEKELKDMKRRKTSTPRSEGSFEMSESSKPQGVQLSITEFYRTTKTPSQAKLGEDLVKQSSSPGVGSSKQKRKVSGSKLSKAVRRRLLFG
;
A
#
# COMPACT_ATOMS: atom_id res chain seq x y z
N MET A 1 -2.74 -10.68 5.11
CA MET A 1 -2.20 -10.16 6.35
C MET A 1 -3.24 -9.22 6.88
N GLY A 2 -3.67 -9.57 8.08
CA GLY A 2 -4.85 -9.09 8.74
C GLY A 2 -6.16 -9.68 8.23
N VAL A 3 -7.21 -8.86 8.30
CA VAL A 3 -8.60 -9.19 7.96
C VAL A 3 -8.75 -9.90 6.60
N GLY A 4 -9.49 -11.02 6.63
CA GLY A 4 -9.81 -11.84 5.47
C GLY A 4 -10.72 -11.15 4.45
N GLY A 5 -11.07 -11.88 3.38
CA GLY A 5 -12.10 -11.43 2.44
C GLY A 5 -11.71 -10.26 1.51
N LYS A 6 -10.41 -10.01 1.29
CA LYS A 6 -9.87 -8.88 0.49
C LYS A 6 -10.20 -7.52 1.10
N PHE A 7 -10.08 -7.39 2.42
CA PHE A 7 -10.37 -6.16 3.16
C PHE A 7 -9.71 -4.89 2.59
N TRP A 8 -8.46 -4.95 2.13
CA TRP A 8 -7.82 -3.81 1.46
C TRP A 8 -8.55 -3.31 0.20
N GLU A 9 -9.22 -4.18 -0.56
CA GLU A 9 -10.01 -3.75 -1.73
C GLU A 9 -11.31 -3.03 -1.31
N LEU A 10 -11.85 -3.35 -0.13
CA LEU A 10 -12.96 -2.60 0.47
C LEU A 10 -12.51 -1.20 0.89
N LEU A 11 -11.30 -1.06 1.44
CA LEU A 11 -10.78 0.23 1.89
C LEU A 11 -10.31 1.13 0.75
N LYS A 12 -9.86 0.54 -0.37
CA LYS A 12 -9.25 1.23 -1.52
C LYS A 12 -9.99 2.48 -2.02
N PRO A 13 -11.34 2.55 -2.07
CA PRO A 13 -12.05 3.78 -2.45
C PRO A 13 -11.83 4.97 -1.50
N TYR A 14 -11.38 4.72 -0.27
CA TYR A 14 -11.12 5.73 0.77
C TYR A 14 -9.62 6.02 0.93
N ALA A 15 -8.77 5.50 0.03
CA ALA A 15 -7.35 5.82 0.02
C ALA A 15 -7.14 7.27 -0.43
N ARG A 16 -6.28 7.99 0.29
CA ARG A 16 -5.70 9.26 -0.17
C ARG A 16 -4.35 8.99 -0.82
N PHE A 17 -4.13 9.64 -1.95
CA PHE A 17 -2.87 9.57 -2.68
C PHE A 17 -2.06 10.82 -2.38
N GLU A 18 -1.25 10.73 -1.33
CA GLU A 18 -0.52 11.87 -0.79
C GLU A 18 0.82 12.07 -1.50
N GLY A 19 1.18 13.33 -1.70
CA GLY A 19 2.44 13.70 -2.35
C GLY A 19 3.66 13.36 -1.50
N PHE A 20 4.84 13.48 -2.10
CA PHE A 20 6.13 13.19 -1.47
C PHE A 20 6.40 14.00 -0.19
N ASP A 21 5.90 15.23 -0.13
CA ASP A 21 6.10 16.14 1.01
C ASP A 21 5.22 15.80 2.22
N PHE A 22 4.25 14.88 2.07
CA PHE A 22 3.31 14.53 3.12
C PHE A 22 3.99 13.99 4.38
N LEU A 23 5.15 13.33 4.27
CA LEU A 23 5.88 12.76 5.40
C LEU A 23 6.97 13.68 5.95
N ARG A 24 7.12 14.87 5.38
CA ARG A 24 8.16 15.81 5.79
C ARG A 24 7.96 16.21 7.24
N ASP A 25 9.04 16.07 8.02
CA ASP A 25 9.13 16.38 9.44
C ASP A 25 8.10 15.64 10.32
N LYS A 26 7.49 14.57 9.79
CA LYS A 26 6.60 13.69 10.55
C LYS A 26 7.37 12.56 11.23
N LYS A 27 6.90 12.18 12.41
CA LYS A 27 7.30 10.95 13.10
C LYS A 27 6.48 9.80 12.55
N VAL A 28 7.13 8.71 12.15
CA VAL A 28 6.42 7.59 11.50
C VAL A 28 6.88 6.27 12.09
N ALA A 29 5.93 5.50 12.64
CA ALA A 29 6.20 4.14 13.12
C ALA A 29 6.29 3.17 11.94
N ILE A 30 7.26 2.26 11.97
CA ILE A 30 7.56 1.32 10.90
C ILE A 30 7.59 -0.09 11.47
N ASP A 31 6.75 -0.95 10.90
CA ASP A 31 6.80 -2.38 11.13
C ASP A 31 8.05 -2.98 10.47
N LEU A 32 9.09 -3.24 11.28
CA LEU A 32 10.38 -3.74 10.80
C LEU A 32 10.30 -5.22 10.42
N SER A 33 9.52 -6.02 11.14
CA SER A 33 9.30 -7.43 10.83
C SER A 33 8.76 -7.59 9.41
N PHE A 34 7.73 -6.81 9.05
CA PHE A 34 7.18 -6.82 7.70
C PHE A 34 8.22 -6.45 6.64
N TRP A 35 9.08 -5.46 6.91
CA TRP A 35 10.14 -5.05 6.00
C TRP A 35 11.16 -6.15 5.75
N ILE A 36 11.74 -6.75 6.80
CA ILE A 36 12.75 -7.82 6.67
C ILE A 36 12.20 -8.97 5.81
N VAL A 37 10.98 -9.37 6.09
CA VAL A 37 10.27 -10.42 5.37
C VAL A 37 10.07 -10.04 3.89
N GLN A 38 9.56 -8.85 3.60
CA GLN A 38 9.38 -8.37 2.23
C GLN A 38 10.70 -8.39 1.43
N GLN A 39 11.80 -7.98 2.09
CA GLN A 39 13.14 -7.86 1.51
C GLN A 39 13.75 -9.23 1.18
N GLU A 40 13.66 -10.20 2.09
CA GLU A 40 14.17 -11.56 1.86
C GLU A 40 13.49 -12.26 0.68
N THR A 41 12.20 -12.02 0.46
CA THR A 41 11.49 -12.59 -0.70
C THR A 41 11.87 -11.88 -2.00
N ALA A 42 12.06 -10.57 -1.97
CA ALA A 42 12.32 -9.77 -3.16
C ALA A 42 13.71 -10.05 -3.75
N LEU A 43 14.76 -10.06 -2.93
CA LEU A 43 16.16 -10.16 -3.36
C LEU A 43 16.77 -11.54 -3.14
N LYS A 44 15.94 -12.58 -3.00
CA LYS A 44 16.42 -13.94 -2.72
C LYS A 44 17.44 -14.38 -3.79
N ASN A 45 18.68 -14.61 -3.36
CA ASN A 45 19.85 -14.99 -4.19
C ASN A 45 20.41 -13.90 -5.11
N GLN A 46 20.03 -12.64 -4.94
CA GLN A 46 20.53 -11.51 -5.76
C GLN A 46 21.50 -10.60 -4.99
N ALA A 47 21.42 -10.56 -3.66
CA ALA A 47 22.28 -9.74 -2.82
C ALA A 47 22.71 -10.50 -1.56
N LEU A 48 23.92 -10.19 -1.07
CA LEU A 48 24.38 -10.63 0.24
C LEU A 48 23.56 -9.91 1.33
N ASN A 49 23.06 -10.66 2.32
CA ASN A 49 22.29 -10.11 3.45
C ASN A 49 21.27 -9.02 3.03
N PRO A 50 20.24 -9.38 2.22
CA PRO A 50 19.34 -8.40 1.61
C PRO A 50 18.55 -7.58 2.63
N HIS A 51 18.32 -8.12 3.83
CA HIS A 51 17.64 -7.43 4.93
C HIS A 51 18.43 -6.19 5.39
N LEU A 52 19.76 -6.31 5.56
CA LEU A 52 20.64 -5.20 5.91
C LEU A 52 20.72 -4.17 4.78
N ARG A 53 20.94 -4.62 3.53
CA ARG A 53 21.04 -3.72 2.36
C ARG A 53 19.82 -2.82 2.26
N LEU A 54 18.62 -3.42 2.26
CA LEU A 54 17.39 -2.66 2.06
C LEU A 54 17.00 -1.85 3.29
N THR A 55 17.25 -2.32 4.51
CA THR A 55 17.02 -1.52 5.72
C THR A 55 17.89 -0.27 5.74
N PHE A 56 19.17 -0.38 5.36
CA PHE A 56 20.07 0.76 5.24
C PHE A 56 19.54 1.79 4.23
N PHE A 57 19.29 1.39 2.99
CA PHE A 57 18.85 2.32 1.94
C PHE A 57 17.47 2.93 2.21
N ARG A 58 16.51 2.14 2.72
CA ARG A 58 15.19 2.66 3.07
C ARG A 58 15.27 3.67 4.21
N THR A 59 16.10 3.42 5.21
CA THR A 59 16.29 4.35 6.35
C THR A 59 16.92 5.65 5.89
N VAL A 60 18.01 5.59 5.10
CA VAL A 60 18.66 6.76 4.52
C VAL A 60 17.66 7.56 3.67
N ASN A 61 16.85 6.89 2.82
CA ASN A 61 15.85 7.55 1.99
C ASN A 61 14.71 8.16 2.80
N LEU A 62 14.17 7.46 3.81
CA LEU A 62 13.17 8.00 4.73
C LEU A 62 13.65 9.28 5.39
N PHE A 63 14.87 9.25 5.91
CA PHE A 63 15.40 10.39 6.64
C PHE A 63 15.75 11.56 5.72
N SER A 64 16.56 11.33 4.69
CA SER A 64 17.11 12.40 3.85
C SER A 64 16.19 12.85 2.72
N LYS A 65 15.55 11.90 2.03
CA LYS A 65 14.70 12.18 0.88
C LYS A 65 13.38 12.75 1.37
N PHE A 66 12.70 12.00 2.24
CA PHE A 66 11.33 12.29 2.67
C PHE A 66 11.25 13.18 3.92
N GLY A 67 12.37 13.43 4.60
CA GLY A 67 12.40 14.23 5.82
C GLY A 67 11.68 13.56 7.01
N VAL A 68 11.52 12.25 7.00
CA VAL A 68 10.82 11.50 8.06
C VAL A 68 11.71 11.35 9.29
N PHE A 69 11.07 11.32 10.46
CA PHE A 69 11.65 10.85 11.72
C PHE A 69 11.15 9.42 11.99
N PRO A 70 11.84 8.37 11.51
CA PRO A 70 11.34 7.00 11.61
C PRO A 70 11.48 6.45 13.03
N VAL A 71 10.50 5.67 13.46
CA VAL A 71 10.53 4.85 14.69
C VAL A 71 10.31 3.41 14.28
N PHE A 72 11.29 2.55 14.53
CA PHE A 72 11.18 1.14 14.14
C PHE A 72 10.55 0.33 15.26
N VAL A 73 9.63 -0.56 14.90
CA VAL A 73 8.92 -1.41 15.84
C VAL A 73 9.16 -2.88 15.50
N LEU A 74 9.62 -3.62 16.50
CA LEU A 74 9.88 -5.06 16.44
C LEU A 74 8.69 -5.84 16.97
N ASP A 75 8.46 -7.02 16.40
CA ASP A 75 7.54 -7.99 17.00
C ASP A 75 8.05 -8.48 18.35
N GLY A 76 7.09 -8.69 19.26
CA GLY A 76 7.25 -9.39 20.51
C GLY A 76 6.96 -10.88 20.39
N THR A 77 6.29 -11.42 21.40
CA THR A 77 5.90 -12.83 21.42
C THR A 77 4.51 -12.96 20.81
N PRO A 78 4.33 -13.70 19.70
CA PRO A 78 3.01 -13.86 19.09
C PRO A 78 2.07 -14.62 20.03
N SER A 79 0.77 -14.30 19.95
CA SER A 79 -0.25 -15.03 20.71
C SER A 79 -0.30 -16.52 20.30
N PRO A 80 -0.79 -17.42 21.19
CA PRO A 80 -0.98 -18.83 20.85
C PRO A 80 -1.86 -19.02 19.62
N LEU A 81 -2.93 -18.22 19.49
CA LEU A 81 -3.83 -18.24 18.34
C LEU A 81 -3.10 -17.88 17.04
N LYS A 82 -2.30 -16.80 17.03
CA LYS A 82 -1.51 -16.40 15.85
C LYS A 82 -0.47 -17.47 15.48
N SER A 83 0.16 -18.07 16.48
CA SER A 83 1.13 -19.16 16.28
C SER A 83 0.50 -20.40 15.66
N GLN A 84 -0.67 -20.81 16.15
CA GLN A 84 -1.43 -21.93 15.60
C GLN A 84 -1.92 -21.63 14.17
N ALA A 85 -2.43 -20.42 13.93
CA ALA A 85 -2.87 -19.97 12.61
C ALA A 85 -1.72 -20.03 11.60
N ARG A 86 -0.53 -19.52 11.95
CA ARG A 86 0.70 -19.61 11.14
C ARG A 86 1.06 -21.05 10.81
N MET A 87 1.02 -21.94 11.80
CA MET A 87 1.25 -23.38 11.57
C MET A 87 0.25 -23.98 10.57
N VAL A 88 -1.05 -23.73 10.75
CA VAL A 88 -2.09 -24.25 9.85
C VAL A 88 -1.90 -23.73 8.44
N ARG A 89 -1.57 -22.45 8.25
CA ARG A 89 -1.26 -21.90 6.93
C ARG A 89 -0.03 -22.58 6.34
N PHE A 90 1.04 -22.76 7.12
CA PHE A 90 2.26 -23.44 6.68
C PHE A 90 1.98 -24.85 6.15
N PHE A 91 1.19 -25.66 6.86
CA PHE A 91 0.81 -27.01 6.42
C PHE A 91 -0.04 -26.98 5.14
N ARG A 92 -1.08 -26.12 5.10
CA ARG A 92 -1.93 -25.95 3.91
C ARG A 92 -1.13 -25.59 2.66
N PHE A 93 -0.09 -24.75 2.79
CA PHE A 93 0.75 -24.34 1.67
C PHE A 93 1.87 -25.33 1.32
N SER A 94 2.32 -26.14 2.27
CA SER A 94 3.36 -27.14 2.05
C SER A 94 2.81 -28.43 1.42
N GLY A 95 1.49 -28.60 1.38
CA GLY A 95 0.84 -29.82 0.88
C GLY A 95 1.07 -31.04 1.80
N ILE A 96 1.52 -30.79 3.04
CA ILE A 96 1.70 -31.81 4.07
C ILE A 96 0.38 -31.91 4.83
N ASP A 97 -0.20 -33.10 4.86
CA ASP A 97 -1.50 -33.32 5.48
C ASP A 97 -1.37 -33.26 7.01
N THR A 98 -2.14 -32.38 7.65
CA THR A 98 -2.15 -32.13 9.11
C THR A 98 -2.39 -33.39 9.94
N SER A 99 -2.90 -34.46 9.33
CA SER A 99 -3.22 -35.74 9.96
C SER A 99 -2.04 -36.72 10.07
N THR A 100 -0.90 -36.47 9.41
CA THR A 100 0.14 -37.49 9.19
C THR A 100 1.54 -37.18 9.73
N SER A 101 1.74 -36.21 10.63
CA SER A 101 3.11 -35.86 11.04
C SER A 101 3.26 -35.46 12.51
N ASN A 102 3.64 -36.45 13.34
CA ASN A 102 4.42 -36.24 14.57
C ASN A 102 5.95 -36.10 14.26
N VAL A 103 6.32 -35.96 12.98
CA VAL A 103 7.71 -36.08 12.52
C VAL A 103 8.08 -34.80 11.76
N ALA A 104 9.01 -34.04 12.36
CA ALA A 104 9.64 -32.79 11.89
C ALA A 104 9.00 -31.44 12.30
N GLU A 105 8.22 -31.38 13.38
CA GLU A 105 7.71 -30.10 13.93
C GLU A 105 8.80 -29.22 14.56
N GLU A 106 9.83 -29.81 15.19
CA GLU A 106 10.78 -29.03 15.98
C GLU A 106 11.99 -28.48 15.21
N GLY A 107 12.63 -29.25 14.32
CA GLY A 107 13.89 -28.83 13.68
C GLY A 107 13.71 -27.62 12.75
N VAL A 108 13.02 -27.83 11.62
CA VAL A 108 12.89 -26.83 10.54
C VAL A 108 12.23 -25.52 11.01
N SER A 109 11.34 -25.60 12.00
CA SER A 109 10.71 -24.43 12.62
C SER A 109 11.68 -23.66 13.53
N LYS A 110 12.46 -24.37 14.37
CA LYS A 110 13.48 -23.76 15.24
C LYS A 110 14.61 -23.10 14.44
N GLU A 111 15.10 -23.74 13.38
CA GLU A 111 16.18 -23.16 12.55
C GLU A 111 15.72 -21.96 11.70
N ARG A 112 14.48 -21.97 11.18
CA ARG A 112 13.92 -20.80 10.47
C ARG A 112 13.71 -19.62 11.41
N ASN A 113 13.18 -19.89 12.60
CA ASN A 113 12.99 -18.86 13.61
C ASN A 113 14.34 -18.29 14.10
N SER A 114 15.40 -19.10 14.19
CA SER A 114 16.73 -18.61 14.56
C SER A 114 17.37 -17.77 13.45
N ALA A 115 17.24 -18.18 12.18
CA ALA A 115 17.72 -17.39 11.04
C ALA A 115 17.01 -16.04 10.93
N PHE A 116 15.68 -16.02 11.10
CA PHE A 116 14.91 -14.77 11.11
C PHE A 116 15.30 -13.87 12.28
N LYS A 117 15.42 -14.43 13.50
CA LYS A 117 15.89 -13.67 14.67
C LYS A 117 17.27 -13.05 14.46
N ARG A 118 18.18 -13.75 13.78
CA ARG A 118 19.48 -13.18 13.42
C ARG A 118 19.32 -11.99 12.46
N CYS A 119 18.51 -12.12 11.42
CA CYS A 119 18.26 -11.01 10.49
C CYS A 119 17.64 -9.79 11.19
N VAL A 120 16.75 -10.03 12.16
CA VAL A 120 16.19 -8.97 13.01
C VAL A 120 17.30 -8.31 13.83
N ASN A 121 18.12 -9.07 14.54
CA ASN A 121 19.22 -8.52 15.35
C ASN A 121 20.21 -7.72 14.50
N ASP A 122 20.61 -8.25 13.34
CA ASP A 122 21.49 -7.55 12.40
C ASP A 122 20.88 -6.19 11.98
N CYS A 123 19.57 -6.14 11.72
CA CYS A 123 18.87 -4.89 11.40
C CYS A 123 18.77 -3.93 12.60
N VAL A 124 18.58 -4.44 13.82
CA VAL A 124 18.55 -3.61 15.04
C VAL A 124 19.90 -2.94 15.26
N GLU A 125 21.00 -3.70 15.20
CA GLU A 125 22.35 -3.15 15.32
C GLU A 125 22.62 -2.08 14.26
N LEU A 126 22.24 -2.34 13.00
CA LEU A 126 22.33 -1.35 11.93
C LEU A 126 21.57 -0.05 12.26
N LEU A 127 20.35 -0.17 12.77
CA LEU A 127 19.50 0.98 13.11
C LEU A 127 20.03 1.77 14.31
N GLU A 128 20.56 1.09 15.33
CA GLU A 128 21.23 1.72 16.47
C GLU A 128 22.51 2.46 16.04
N LEU A 129 23.30 1.86 15.14
CA LEU A 129 24.47 2.52 14.54
C LEU A 129 24.09 3.74 13.70
N LEU A 130 22.91 3.72 13.07
CA LEU A 130 22.33 4.87 12.37
C LEU A 130 21.70 5.91 13.31
N GLY A 131 21.58 5.65 14.61
CA GLY A 131 20.98 6.55 15.58
C GLY A 131 19.44 6.59 15.54
N MET A 132 18.79 5.50 15.09
CA MET A 132 17.33 5.42 15.00
C MET A 132 16.71 4.80 16.26
N PRO A 133 15.54 5.31 16.73
CA PRO A 133 14.83 4.69 17.83
C PRO A 133 14.20 3.36 17.38
N VAL A 134 14.45 2.31 18.16
CA VAL A 134 13.91 0.96 17.97
C VAL A 134 13.15 0.56 19.21
N LEU A 135 11.87 0.22 19.04
CA LEU A 135 10.98 -0.25 20.09
C LEU A 135 10.63 -1.72 19.86
N LYS A 136 10.28 -2.41 20.94
CA LYS A 136 9.81 -3.79 20.89
C LYS A 136 8.39 -3.88 21.42
N ALA A 137 7.49 -4.46 20.63
CA ALA A 137 6.13 -4.73 21.04
C ALA A 137 6.08 -5.90 22.04
N ASN A 138 5.02 -5.93 22.86
CA ASN A 138 4.73 -7.09 23.73
C ASN A 138 4.29 -8.30 22.89
N GLY A 139 3.51 -8.04 21.84
CA GLY A 139 3.01 -9.03 20.90
C GLY A 139 3.37 -8.70 19.46
N GLU A 140 2.55 -7.87 18.82
CA GLU A 140 2.62 -7.57 17.39
C GLU A 140 3.08 -6.14 17.13
N ALA A 141 3.97 -5.96 16.15
CA ALA A 141 4.53 -4.66 15.82
C ALA A 141 3.45 -3.67 15.35
N GLU A 142 2.48 -4.13 14.56
CA GLU A 142 1.33 -3.35 14.10
C GLU A 142 0.46 -2.82 15.25
N ALA A 143 0.37 -3.56 16.36
CA ALA A 143 -0.37 -3.15 17.54
C ALA A 143 0.32 -1.99 18.27
N LEU A 144 1.64 -2.09 18.45
CA LEU A 144 2.42 -1.00 19.05
C LEU A 144 2.51 0.22 18.11
N CYS A 145 2.64 0.02 16.80
CA CYS A 145 2.54 1.09 15.82
C CYS A 145 1.20 1.85 15.94
N ALA A 146 0.09 1.11 16.01
CA ALA A 146 -1.25 1.67 16.15
C ALA A 146 -1.41 2.45 17.46
N GLN A 147 -0.89 1.91 18.59
CA GLN A 147 -0.87 2.60 19.87
C GLN A 147 -0.12 3.93 19.77
N LEU A 148 1.13 3.92 19.27
CA LEU A 148 1.94 5.13 19.15
C LEU A 148 1.24 6.20 18.29
N ASN A 149 0.51 5.78 17.25
CA ASN A 149 -0.22 6.71 16.40
C ASN A 149 -1.49 7.26 17.05
N ARG A 150 -2.28 6.41 17.70
CA ARG A 150 -3.48 6.81 18.43
C ARG A 150 -3.18 7.76 19.58
N ASP A 151 -2.07 7.50 20.29
CA ASP A 151 -1.66 8.27 21.47
C ASP A 151 -0.88 9.55 21.07
N GLY A 152 -0.64 9.77 19.77
CA GLY A 152 -0.04 11.00 19.24
C GLY A 152 1.49 11.06 19.32
N HIS A 153 2.17 9.95 19.62
CA HIS A 153 3.63 9.87 19.61
C HIS A 153 4.21 9.83 18.19
N VAL A 154 3.45 9.31 17.23
CA VAL A 154 3.78 9.32 15.79
C VAL A 154 2.59 9.77 14.95
N ASP A 155 2.85 10.39 13.81
CA ASP A 155 1.84 10.94 12.91
C ASP A 155 1.21 9.88 11.99
N ALA A 156 1.94 8.80 11.70
CA ALA A 156 1.47 7.71 10.83
C ALA A 156 2.18 6.39 11.11
N CYS A 157 1.59 5.28 10.64
CA CYS A 157 2.19 3.95 10.64
C CYS A 157 2.47 3.47 9.20
N ILE A 158 3.66 2.96 8.91
CA ILE A 158 3.95 2.23 7.67
C ILE A 158 3.83 0.73 7.95
N THR A 159 2.73 0.14 7.49
CA THR A 159 2.51 -1.32 7.52
C THR A 159 1.53 -1.73 6.43
N ALA A 160 1.72 -2.93 5.87
CA ALA A 160 0.77 -3.52 4.94
C ALA A 160 -0.28 -4.40 5.63
N ASP A 161 -0.18 -4.55 6.95
CA ASP A 161 -1.16 -5.28 7.74
C ASP A 161 -2.36 -4.40 8.08
N SER A 162 -3.56 -4.85 7.72
CA SER A 162 -4.79 -4.12 8.01
C SER A 162 -5.18 -4.16 9.49
N ASP A 163 -4.58 -5.05 10.27
CA ASP A 163 -4.87 -5.18 11.70
C ASP A 163 -4.46 -3.94 12.49
N ALA A 164 -3.59 -3.09 11.93
CA ALA A 164 -3.32 -1.76 12.46
C ALA A 164 -4.60 -0.96 12.76
N PHE A 165 -5.63 -1.03 11.91
CA PHE A 165 -6.91 -0.37 12.15
C PHE A 165 -7.72 -1.01 13.29
N LEU A 166 -7.60 -2.32 13.47
CA LEU A 166 -8.26 -3.04 14.57
C LEU A 166 -7.64 -2.66 15.92
N PHE A 167 -6.31 -2.50 15.95
CA PHE A 167 -5.57 -1.96 17.09
C PHE A 167 -5.74 -0.44 17.28
N GLY A 168 -6.41 0.25 16.34
CA GLY A 168 -6.82 1.64 16.48
C GLY A 168 -5.89 2.68 15.85
N ALA A 169 -5.07 2.29 14.86
CA ALA A 169 -4.30 3.25 14.06
C ALA A 169 -5.25 4.23 13.36
N THR A 170 -4.85 5.50 13.33
CA THR A 170 -5.63 6.59 12.72
C THR A 170 -5.15 6.91 11.30
N CYS A 171 -3.84 6.79 11.02
CA CYS A 171 -3.26 7.02 9.70
C CYS A 171 -2.27 5.90 9.34
N VAL A 172 -2.63 5.09 8.32
CA VAL A 172 -1.82 3.96 7.84
C VAL A 172 -1.35 4.19 6.41
N ILE A 173 -0.06 3.98 6.18
CA ILE A 173 0.58 4.02 4.88
C ILE A 173 0.90 2.58 4.50
N LYS A 174 0.15 2.06 3.53
CA LYS A 174 0.17 0.63 3.20
C LYS A 174 1.50 0.15 2.63
N SER A 175 2.15 0.98 1.82
CA SER A 175 3.42 0.62 1.19
C SER A 175 4.23 1.87 0.85
N LEU A 176 5.53 1.81 1.14
CA LEU A 176 6.49 2.83 0.75
C LEU A 176 7.31 2.34 -0.45
N ARG A 177 7.33 3.12 -1.53
CA ARG A 177 8.21 2.90 -2.69
C ARG A 177 9.13 4.11 -2.86
N PRO A 178 10.32 4.11 -2.22
CA PRO A 178 11.17 5.29 -2.14
C PRO A 178 11.51 5.92 -3.50
N ASN A 179 11.71 5.10 -4.53
CA ASN A 179 12.13 5.52 -5.87
C ASN A 179 10.99 5.56 -6.90
N SER A 180 9.75 5.71 -6.44
CA SER A 180 8.60 5.92 -7.32
C SER A 180 8.23 7.40 -7.44
N LYS A 181 7.65 7.76 -8.60
CA LYS A 181 6.89 9.02 -8.74
C LYS A 181 5.46 8.88 -8.19
N GLU A 182 5.05 7.67 -7.87
CA GLU A 182 3.71 7.39 -7.37
C GLU A 182 3.54 8.01 -5.98
N PRO A 183 2.38 8.63 -5.72
CA PRO A 183 2.03 9.13 -4.41
C PRO A 183 1.91 8.00 -3.38
N PHE A 184 2.00 8.34 -2.10
CA PHE A 184 1.79 7.40 -1.02
C PHE A 184 0.31 7.01 -0.92
N GLU A 185 0.05 5.70 -0.82
CA GLU A 185 -1.29 5.17 -0.57
C GLU A 185 -1.56 5.23 0.94
N CYS A 186 -2.20 6.33 1.37
CA CYS A 186 -2.51 6.65 2.76
C CYS A 186 -3.98 6.37 3.07
N TYR A 187 -4.26 5.87 4.26
CA TYR A 187 -5.60 5.57 4.72
C TYR A 187 -5.81 6.20 6.10
N ASN A 188 -6.77 7.13 6.20
CA ASN A 188 -7.17 7.69 7.48
C ASN A 188 -8.44 7.00 7.98
N MET A 189 -8.49 6.70 9.28
CA MET A 189 -9.66 6.11 9.91
C MET A 189 -10.90 7.00 9.76
N SER A 190 -10.73 8.33 9.80
CA SER A 190 -11.83 9.29 9.58
C SER A 190 -12.49 9.18 8.20
N ASP A 191 -11.71 8.92 7.14
CA ASP A 191 -12.24 8.73 5.79
C ASP A 191 -12.96 7.39 5.66
N ILE A 192 -12.41 6.35 6.28
CA ILE A 192 -13.02 5.01 6.34
C ILE A 192 -14.36 5.08 7.09
N GLU A 193 -14.41 5.80 8.21
CA GLU A 193 -15.64 6.02 8.99
C GLU A 193 -16.67 6.80 8.20
N ALA A 194 -16.28 7.92 7.58
CA ALA A 194 -17.17 8.74 6.77
C ALA A 194 -17.73 7.97 5.55
N GLY A 195 -16.92 7.11 4.95
CA GLY A 195 -17.26 6.36 3.75
C GLY A 195 -18.06 5.07 4.00
N LEU A 196 -17.64 4.26 4.97
CA LEU A 196 -18.28 2.96 5.27
C LEU A 196 -19.33 3.02 6.36
N GLY A 197 -19.30 4.07 7.20
CA GLY A 197 -20.06 4.16 8.45
C GLY A 197 -19.55 3.22 9.54
N LEU A 198 -18.31 2.71 9.41
CA LEU A 198 -17.74 1.69 10.28
C LEU A 198 -16.58 2.24 11.10
N LYS A 199 -16.74 2.16 12.41
CA LYS A 199 -15.74 2.53 13.43
C LYS A 199 -14.94 1.32 13.91
N ARG A 200 -14.00 1.50 14.85
CA ARG A 200 -13.06 0.45 15.31
C ARG A 200 -13.77 -0.84 15.75
N LYS A 201 -14.76 -0.79 16.65
CA LYS A 201 -15.44 -2.03 17.12
C LYS A 201 -16.17 -2.75 15.98
N HIS A 202 -16.69 -2.00 15.01
CA HIS A 202 -17.30 -2.57 13.81
C HIS A 202 -16.27 -3.29 12.93
N LEU A 203 -15.07 -2.73 12.76
CA LEU A 203 -14.00 -3.39 12.00
C LEU A 203 -13.55 -4.69 12.68
N ILE A 204 -13.47 -4.70 14.02
CA ILE A 204 -13.21 -5.92 14.81
C ILE A 204 -14.33 -6.94 14.61
N ALA A 205 -15.60 -6.52 14.66
CA ALA A 205 -16.72 -7.41 14.37
C ALA A 205 -16.65 -8.02 12.95
N VAL A 206 -16.26 -7.24 11.94
CA VAL A 206 -16.04 -7.74 10.58
C VAL A 206 -14.90 -8.77 10.55
N SER A 207 -13.80 -8.53 11.28
CA SER A 207 -12.66 -9.46 11.31
C SER A 207 -13.00 -10.80 11.95
N LEU A 208 -13.82 -10.80 13.02
CA LEU A 208 -14.33 -12.02 13.66
C LEU A 208 -15.24 -12.83 12.73
N LEU A 209 -16.06 -12.15 11.92
CA LEU A 209 -17.02 -12.81 11.02
C LEU A 209 -16.35 -13.40 9.79
N VAL A 210 -15.40 -12.67 9.19
CA VAL A 210 -14.75 -13.05 7.91
C VAL A 210 -13.50 -13.90 8.14
N GLY A 211 -12.90 -13.82 9.32
CA GLY A 211 -11.60 -14.38 9.66
C GLY A 211 -10.48 -13.34 9.61
N ASN A 212 -9.44 -13.58 10.39
CA ASN A 212 -8.27 -12.72 10.60
C ASN A 212 -6.99 -13.57 10.76
N ASP A 213 -5.91 -12.97 11.24
CA ASP A 213 -4.63 -13.67 11.43
C ASP A 213 -4.58 -14.60 12.65
N HIS A 214 -5.61 -14.60 13.50
CA HIS A 214 -5.74 -15.43 14.70
C HIS A 214 -6.79 -16.54 14.53
N ASP A 215 -7.88 -16.24 13.83
CA ASP A 215 -8.90 -17.20 13.40
C ASP A 215 -9.06 -17.15 11.89
N LEU A 216 -8.52 -18.16 11.21
CA LEU A 216 -8.50 -18.23 9.75
C LEU A 216 -9.86 -18.45 9.11
N ASN A 217 -10.81 -19.03 9.84
CA ASN A 217 -12.08 -19.46 9.28
C ASN A 217 -13.19 -18.44 9.54
N GLY A 218 -13.10 -17.70 10.66
CA GLY A 218 -14.20 -16.86 11.13
C GLY A 218 -15.48 -17.68 11.20
N VAL A 219 -16.60 -17.08 10.81
CA VAL A 219 -17.88 -17.80 10.71
C VAL A 219 -18.06 -18.41 9.32
N GLN A 220 -18.16 -19.74 9.26
CA GLN A 220 -18.29 -20.45 7.99
C GLN A 220 -19.52 -19.99 7.18
N GLY A 221 -19.28 -19.61 5.92
CA GLY A 221 -20.33 -19.16 5.01
C GLY A 221 -20.67 -17.66 5.11
N ILE A 222 -19.97 -16.92 5.97
CA ILE A 222 -20.02 -15.44 6.03
C ILE A 222 -18.77 -14.87 5.37
N GLY A 223 -18.98 -14.18 4.24
CA GLY A 223 -17.95 -13.39 3.59
C GLY A 223 -18.10 -11.90 3.89
N LEU A 224 -17.18 -11.08 3.35
CA LEU A 224 -17.10 -9.66 3.61
C LEU A 224 -18.43 -8.91 3.39
N ASP A 225 -19.12 -9.14 2.28
CA ASP A 225 -20.40 -8.48 1.99
C ASP A 225 -21.50 -8.80 3.02
N LYS A 226 -21.56 -10.06 3.49
CA LYS A 226 -22.53 -10.47 4.51
C LYS A 226 -22.17 -9.86 5.86
N ALA A 227 -20.88 -9.86 6.21
CA ALA A 227 -20.39 -9.27 7.45
C ALA A 227 -20.69 -7.77 7.50
N LEU A 228 -20.36 -7.01 6.44
CA LEU A 228 -20.65 -5.58 6.36
C LEU A 228 -22.14 -5.28 6.50
N ARG A 229 -23.00 -6.07 5.85
CA ARG A 229 -24.46 -5.89 5.94
C ARG A 229 -24.98 -6.14 7.35
N LEU A 230 -24.42 -7.12 8.08
CA LEU A 230 -24.81 -7.40 9.45
C LEU A 230 -24.31 -6.30 10.39
N VAL A 231 -23.03 -5.95 10.30
CA VAL A 231 -22.39 -5.00 11.22
C VAL A 231 -22.98 -3.59 11.10
N ARG A 232 -23.35 -3.16 9.88
CA ARG A 232 -24.07 -1.89 9.66
C ARG A 232 -25.47 -1.82 10.29
N GLY A 233 -26.02 -2.96 10.69
CA GLY A 233 -27.33 -3.02 11.35
C GLY A 233 -27.30 -2.58 12.81
N PHE A 234 -26.10 -2.37 13.38
CA PHE A 234 -25.89 -2.06 14.78
C PHE A 234 -25.01 -0.82 14.93
N SER A 235 -25.15 -0.15 16.06
CA SER A 235 -24.25 0.91 16.51
C SER A 235 -22.95 0.33 17.08
N GLU A 236 -21.94 1.19 17.22
CA GLU A 236 -20.61 0.77 17.68
C GLU A 236 -20.67 0.18 19.09
N ASP A 237 -21.48 0.76 19.97
CA ASP A 237 -21.49 0.40 21.38
C ASP A 237 -22.23 -0.91 21.66
N GLU A 238 -23.18 -1.28 20.81
CA GLU A 238 -23.97 -2.50 20.97
C GLU A 238 -23.44 -3.69 20.14
N ILE A 239 -22.49 -3.47 19.22
CA ILE A 239 -22.11 -4.50 18.23
C ILE A 239 -21.65 -5.81 18.90
N PHE A 240 -20.83 -5.73 19.95
CA PHE A 240 -20.34 -6.92 20.63
C PHE A 240 -21.46 -7.62 21.39
N ASP A 241 -22.30 -6.88 22.12
CA ASP A 241 -23.47 -7.43 22.82
C ASP A 241 -24.40 -8.18 21.86
N LYS A 242 -24.63 -7.60 20.67
CA LYS A 242 -25.45 -8.23 19.63
C LYS A 242 -24.80 -9.47 19.05
N LEU A 243 -23.48 -9.49 18.86
CA LEU A 243 -22.77 -10.70 18.46
C LEU A 243 -22.86 -11.80 19.54
N TYR A 244 -22.79 -11.48 20.83
CA TYR A 244 -23.01 -12.44 21.91
C TYR A 244 -24.44 -12.99 21.94
N GLU A 245 -25.45 -12.13 21.76
CA GLU A 245 -26.85 -12.55 21.66
C GLU A 245 -27.03 -13.56 20.52
N ILE A 246 -26.48 -13.25 19.33
CA ILE A 246 -26.57 -14.10 18.15
C ILE A 246 -25.79 -15.41 18.34
N GLY A 247 -24.59 -15.36 18.93
CA GLY A 247 -23.78 -16.54 19.23
C GLY A 247 -24.51 -17.52 20.17
N LYS A 248 -25.30 -16.99 21.12
CA LYS A 248 -26.17 -17.78 22.01
C LYS A 248 -27.44 -18.32 21.34
N GLY A 249 -27.69 -17.98 20.08
CA GLY A 249 -28.86 -18.41 19.31
C GLY A 249 -30.07 -17.49 19.42
N HIS A 250 -29.95 -16.31 20.04
CA HIS A 250 -31.00 -15.31 20.00
C HIS A 250 -30.98 -14.59 18.64
N VAL A 251 -32.14 -14.35 18.04
CA VAL A 251 -32.25 -13.58 16.80
C VAL A 251 -32.78 -12.19 17.15
N PRO A 252 -31.95 -11.14 17.19
CA PRO A 252 -32.41 -9.79 17.50
C PRO A 252 -33.43 -9.32 16.46
N LEU A 253 -34.43 -8.56 16.92
CA LEU A 253 -35.32 -7.83 16.02
C LEU A 253 -34.49 -6.78 15.28
N PHE A 254 -34.41 -6.92 13.96
CA PHE A 254 -33.65 -6.00 13.12
C PHE A 254 -34.26 -4.59 13.19
N GLN A 255 -33.52 -3.62 13.72
CA GLN A 255 -33.94 -2.22 13.88
C GLN A 255 -33.43 -1.28 12.77
N GLY A 256 -32.86 -1.83 11.68
CA GLY A 256 -32.30 -1.04 10.59
C GLY A 256 -33.33 -0.50 9.59
N GLU A 257 -34.15 0.47 9.99
CA GLU A 257 -34.68 1.47 9.06
C GLU A 257 -33.80 2.72 9.16
N ILE A 258 -32.97 2.94 8.14
CA ILE A 258 -32.36 4.24 7.88
C ILE A 258 -33.52 5.23 7.70
N ARG A 259 -33.76 6.08 8.70
CA ARG A 259 -34.64 7.24 8.57
C ARG A 259 -33.97 8.20 7.59
N CYS A 260 -34.41 8.19 6.34
CA CYS A 260 -34.22 9.36 5.48
C CYS A 260 -35.04 10.51 6.10
N ALA A 261 -34.34 11.51 6.64
CA ALA A 261 -34.95 12.78 7.03
C ALA A 261 -35.47 13.47 5.76
N GLY A 262 -36.77 13.69 5.70
CA GLY A 262 -37.46 14.34 4.58
C GLY A 262 -38.95 14.00 4.57
N ASP A 263 -39.69 14.68 5.44
CA ASP A 263 -41.12 14.98 5.40
C ASP A 263 -42.10 13.95 4.80
N ALA A 264 -42.83 13.25 5.67
CA ALA A 264 -44.25 12.97 5.43
C ALA A 264 -44.98 12.63 6.75
N ILE A 265 -46.02 13.41 7.01
CA ILE A 265 -47.00 13.32 8.11
C ILE A 265 -47.62 11.91 8.20
N PRO A 266 -47.83 11.35 9.41
CA PRO A 266 -48.55 10.08 9.56
C PRO A 266 -50.05 10.32 9.36
N CYS A 267 -50.57 9.99 8.17
CA CYS A 267 -52.01 9.94 7.95
C CYS A 267 -52.54 8.59 8.42
N SER A 268 -53.32 8.62 9.50
CA SER A 268 -54.22 7.56 9.93
C SER A 268 -55.16 7.18 8.80
N ASP A 269 -55.20 5.90 8.44
CA ASP A 269 -56.37 5.29 7.79
C ASP A 269 -56.37 3.79 8.05
N GLU A 270 -57.28 3.36 8.92
CA GLU A 270 -57.78 2.00 8.94
C GLU A 270 -58.37 1.67 7.56
N SER A 271 -57.90 0.61 6.91
CA SER A 271 -58.72 -0.07 5.90
C SER A 271 -58.28 -1.52 5.68
N SER A 272 -59.28 -2.39 5.78
CA SER A 272 -59.41 -3.77 5.27
C SER A 272 -58.42 -4.23 4.18
N PRO A 273 -58.14 -5.54 4.06
CA PRO A 273 -57.23 -6.08 3.04
C PRO A 273 -57.74 -5.78 1.62
N LYS A 274 -57.20 -4.75 0.98
CA LYS A 274 -57.54 -4.40 -0.41
C LYS A 274 -57.11 -5.54 -1.34
N ALA A 275 -58.06 -6.06 -2.11
CA ALA A 275 -57.86 -7.13 -3.08
C ALA A 275 -56.75 -6.78 -4.08
N LYS A 276 -55.92 -7.77 -4.46
CA LYS A 276 -54.84 -7.60 -5.45
C LYS A 276 -55.39 -6.99 -6.73
N GLN A 277 -54.88 -5.82 -7.11
CA GLN A 277 -55.21 -5.15 -8.35
C GLN A 277 -54.75 -6.03 -9.53
N SER A 278 -55.67 -6.41 -10.42
CA SER A 278 -55.32 -7.22 -11.60
C SER A 278 -54.47 -6.42 -12.59
N HIS A 279 -53.53 -7.07 -13.27
CA HIS A 279 -52.65 -6.45 -14.25
C HIS A 279 -52.75 -7.18 -15.59
N CYS A 280 -52.64 -6.44 -16.68
CA CYS A 280 -52.76 -6.99 -18.01
C CYS A 280 -51.54 -7.82 -18.34
N SER A 281 -51.73 -9.05 -18.79
CA SER A 281 -50.62 -9.96 -19.09
C SER A 281 -49.76 -9.49 -20.28
N PHE A 282 -50.27 -8.58 -21.12
CA PHE A 282 -49.58 -8.06 -22.30
C PHE A 282 -48.76 -6.78 -22.00
N CYS A 283 -49.38 -5.71 -21.49
CA CYS A 283 -48.68 -4.45 -21.16
C CYS A 283 -48.16 -4.36 -19.72
N GLY A 284 -48.69 -5.15 -18.77
CA GLY A 284 -48.31 -5.09 -17.37
C GLY A 284 -48.95 -3.96 -16.56
N HIS A 285 -49.82 -3.13 -17.16
CA HIS A 285 -50.54 -2.05 -16.48
C HIS A 285 -51.80 -2.55 -15.75
N PRO A 286 -52.31 -1.79 -14.75
CA PRO A 286 -53.53 -2.14 -14.03
C PRO A 286 -54.74 -2.36 -14.97
N GLY A 287 -55.52 -3.40 -14.72
CA GLY A 287 -56.63 -3.86 -15.55
C GLY A 287 -56.39 -5.27 -16.13
N SER A 288 -57.44 -5.95 -16.57
CA SER A 288 -57.30 -7.28 -17.19
C SER A 288 -57.02 -7.18 -18.69
N LYS A 289 -56.41 -8.20 -19.30
CA LYS A 289 -56.23 -8.26 -20.76
C LYS A 289 -57.54 -8.10 -21.53
N LYS A 290 -58.64 -8.66 -21.00
CA LYS A 290 -59.99 -8.54 -21.59
C LYS A 290 -60.55 -7.12 -21.47
N ALA A 291 -60.24 -6.40 -20.38
CA ALA A 291 -60.64 -5.01 -20.21
C ALA A 291 -59.88 -4.11 -21.19
N HIS A 292 -58.57 -4.27 -21.29
CA HIS A 292 -57.77 -3.48 -22.24
C HIS A 292 -58.04 -3.79 -23.72
N PHE A 293 -58.69 -4.91 -24.03
CA PHE A 293 -59.18 -5.20 -25.38
C PHE A 293 -60.52 -4.50 -25.70
N LYS A 294 -61.27 -4.11 -24.66
CA LYS A 294 -62.56 -3.41 -24.81
C LYS A 294 -62.45 -1.90 -24.62
N SER A 295 -61.49 -1.43 -23.83
CA SER A 295 -61.20 -0.02 -23.56
C SER A 295 -59.70 0.21 -23.64
N CYS A 296 -59.26 1.29 -24.30
CA CYS A 296 -57.85 1.64 -24.42
C CYS A 296 -57.16 1.68 -23.05
N CYS A 297 -55.93 1.18 -22.98
CA CYS A 297 -55.14 1.23 -21.76
C CYS A 297 -54.62 2.65 -21.55
N GLU A 298 -55.02 3.32 -20.47
CA GLU A 298 -54.63 4.71 -20.13
C GLU A 298 -53.11 4.93 -20.02
N TYR A 299 -52.35 3.86 -19.82
CA TYR A 299 -50.89 3.90 -19.63
C TYR A 299 -50.11 3.49 -20.89
N CYS A 300 -50.79 2.95 -21.90
CA CYS A 300 -50.19 2.69 -23.20
C CYS A 300 -50.47 3.92 -24.07
N ILE A 301 -49.44 4.68 -24.39
CA ILE A 301 -49.56 5.82 -25.32
C ILE A 301 -49.67 5.22 -26.72
N THR A 302 -50.89 5.11 -27.24
CA THR A 302 -51.19 4.68 -28.61
C THR A 302 -52.22 5.64 -29.21
N ASP A 303 -51.92 6.23 -30.36
CA ASP A 303 -52.73 7.26 -31.03
C ASP A 303 -53.95 6.70 -31.81
N SER A 304 -54.10 5.38 -31.86
CA SER A 304 -55.22 4.69 -32.50
C SER A 304 -55.78 3.63 -31.56
N ASN A 305 -57.01 3.18 -31.83
CA ASN A 305 -57.84 2.23 -31.05
C ASN A 305 -57.24 0.80 -30.94
N ASP A 306 -55.91 0.66 -31.05
CA ASP A 306 -55.18 -0.59 -31.23
C ASP A 306 -54.49 -1.05 -29.94
N GLY A 307 -55.26 -1.68 -29.07
CA GLY A 307 -54.77 -2.64 -28.07
C GLY A 307 -53.67 -2.15 -27.11
N CYS A 308 -53.05 -3.10 -26.41
CA CYS A 308 -51.95 -2.83 -25.48
C CYS A 308 -50.59 -2.98 -26.16
N LEU A 309 -49.59 -2.20 -25.72
CA LEU A 309 -48.19 -2.46 -26.07
C LEU A 309 -47.63 -3.64 -25.27
N LYS A 310 -46.73 -4.42 -25.88
CA LYS A 310 -46.05 -5.52 -25.18
C LYS A 310 -45.08 -4.96 -24.14
N LYS A 311 -45.16 -5.45 -22.90
CA LYS A 311 -44.24 -5.08 -21.83
C LYS A 311 -42.78 -5.34 -22.23
N SER A 312 -41.89 -4.40 -21.93
CA SER A 312 -40.46 -4.53 -22.15
C SER A 312 -39.82 -5.55 -21.21
N GLN A 313 -38.64 -6.06 -21.58
CA GLN A 313 -37.86 -6.95 -20.72
C GLN A 313 -37.45 -6.18 -19.46
N GLY A 314 -37.86 -6.67 -18.28
CA GLY A 314 -37.61 -5.99 -17.00
C GLY A 314 -38.68 -4.98 -16.56
N PHE A 315 -39.85 -4.93 -17.22
CA PHE A 315 -40.96 -4.04 -16.83
C PHE A 315 -41.33 -4.17 -15.34
N LYS A 316 -41.35 -3.03 -14.64
CA LYS A 316 -41.74 -2.90 -13.24
C LYS A 316 -42.98 -2.02 -13.14
N CYS A 317 -44.09 -2.60 -12.67
CA CYS A 317 -45.31 -1.81 -12.41
C CYS A 317 -45.11 -0.86 -11.23
N ASN A 318 -45.52 0.39 -11.36
CA ASN A 318 -45.39 1.43 -10.34
C ASN A 318 -46.68 1.68 -9.54
N CYS A 319 -47.71 0.84 -9.70
CA CYS A 319 -48.93 1.00 -8.91
C CYS A 319 -48.68 0.68 -7.42
N SER A 320 -49.43 1.35 -6.53
CA SER A 320 -49.27 1.21 -5.07
C SER A 320 -49.38 -0.24 -4.58
N SER A 321 -50.26 -1.05 -5.20
CA SER A 321 -50.46 -2.45 -4.82
C SER A 321 -49.27 -3.34 -5.21
N CYS A 322 -48.71 -3.20 -6.40
CA CYS A 322 -47.48 -3.90 -6.80
C CYS A 322 -46.27 -3.41 -6.01
N ASP A 323 -46.20 -2.12 -5.68
CA ASP A 323 -45.12 -1.57 -4.87
C ASP A 323 -45.09 -2.16 -3.46
N LYS A 324 -46.25 -2.21 -2.78
CA LYS A 324 -46.40 -2.86 -1.47
C LYS A 324 -45.99 -4.32 -1.52
N VAL A 325 -46.45 -5.08 -2.52
CA VAL A 325 -46.07 -6.51 -2.67
C VAL A 325 -44.56 -6.69 -2.92
N ARG A 326 -43.91 -5.78 -3.66
CA ARG A 326 -42.45 -5.82 -3.85
C ARG A 326 -41.73 -5.53 -2.53
N LYS A 327 -42.12 -4.47 -1.81
CA LYS A 327 -41.60 -4.12 -0.50
C LYS A 327 -41.77 -5.27 0.51
N ASP A 328 -42.94 -5.90 0.57
CA ASP A 328 -43.18 -7.06 1.43
C ASP A 328 -42.33 -8.27 1.05
N LYS A 329 -42.16 -8.54 -0.26
CA LYS A 329 -41.28 -9.62 -0.73
C LYS A 329 -39.83 -9.33 -0.37
N ASP A 330 -39.37 -8.10 -0.52
CA ASP A 330 -38.00 -7.72 -0.21
C ASP A 330 -37.76 -7.72 1.31
N LYS A 331 -38.76 -7.31 2.12
CA LYS A 331 -38.76 -7.47 3.57
C LYS A 331 -38.64 -8.95 3.98
N LYS A 332 -39.46 -9.84 3.41
CA LYS A 332 -39.37 -11.29 3.67
C LYS A 332 -38.04 -11.89 3.25
N LYS A 333 -37.49 -11.49 2.09
CA LYS A 333 -36.14 -11.92 1.67
C LYS A 333 -35.10 -11.46 2.68
N HIS A 334 -35.24 -10.23 3.20
CA HIS A 334 -34.31 -9.69 4.18
C HIS A 334 -34.40 -10.42 5.52
N GLU A 335 -35.60 -10.69 6.02
CA GLU A 335 -35.85 -11.48 7.24
C GLU A 335 -35.28 -12.89 7.10
N ASN A 336 -35.55 -13.57 5.98
CA ASN A 336 -34.99 -14.91 5.71
C ASN A 336 -33.45 -14.88 5.64
N TRP A 337 -32.88 -13.85 5.01
CA TRP A 337 -31.43 -13.66 4.99
C TRP A 337 -30.88 -13.43 6.40
N TRP A 338 -31.54 -12.61 7.22
CA TRP A 338 -31.14 -12.31 8.60
C TRP A 338 -31.11 -13.56 9.46
N ILE A 339 -32.20 -14.32 9.46
CA ILE A 339 -32.33 -15.59 10.18
C ILE A 339 -31.22 -16.56 9.76
N ASN A 340 -30.96 -16.67 8.45
CA ASN A 340 -29.89 -17.55 7.96
C ASN A 340 -28.51 -17.11 8.46
N VAL A 341 -28.20 -15.81 8.46
CA VAL A 341 -26.91 -15.31 8.95
C VAL A 341 -26.77 -15.55 10.46
N CYS A 342 -27.79 -15.23 11.26
CA CYS A 342 -27.78 -15.51 12.70
C CYS A 342 -27.59 -17.02 12.98
N HIS A 343 -28.24 -17.88 12.18
CA HIS A 343 -28.11 -19.33 12.31
C HIS A 343 -26.71 -19.84 11.94
N LEU A 344 -26.01 -19.22 10.99
CA LEU A 344 -24.62 -19.54 10.69
C LEU A 344 -23.71 -19.18 11.87
N ILE A 345 -23.93 -18.01 12.47
CA ILE A 345 -23.15 -17.56 13.63
C ILE A 345 -23.40 -18.46 14.85
N SER A 346 -24.65 -18.81 15.14
CA SER A 346 -24.99 -19.65 16.29
C SER A 346 -24.49 -21.10 16.21
N LYS A 347 -23.99 -21.54 15.04
CA LYS A 347 -23.35 -22.85 14.88
C LYS A 347 -21.92 -22.87 15.40
N GLU A 348 -21.29 -21.70 15.46
CA GLU A 348 -19.91 -21.59 15.89
C GLU A 348 -19.87 -21.66 17.43
N THR A 349 -19.16 -22.65 17.97
CA THR A 349 -19.25 -22.99 19.40
C THR A 349 -18.55 -21.98 20.32
N LYS A 350 -17.62 -21.18 19.79
CA LYS A 350 -16.85 -20.17 20.51
C LYS A 350 -16.91 -18.82 19.81
N PHE A 351 -18.13 -18.33 19.57
CA PHE A 351 -18.35 -17.04 18.93
C PHE A 351 -19.21 -16.10 19.80
N PRO A 352 -18.83 -14.81 19.91
CA PRO A 352 -17.57 -14.23 19.46
C PRO A 352 -16.38 -14.72 20.30
N ASN A 353 -15.15 -14.57 19.79
CA ASN A 353 -13.94 -14.99 20.49
C ASN A 353 -13.41 -13.84 21.38
N ASP A 354 -13.55 -14.01 22.70
CA ASP A 354 -13.19 -13.02 23.71
C ASP A 354 -11.69 -12.70 23.71
N GLU A 355 -10.83 -13.71 23.55
CA GLU A 355 -9.37 -13.53 23.53
C GLU A 355 -8.93 -12.61 22.37
N ILE A 356 -9.58 -12.74 21.20
CA ILE A 356 -9.30 -11.89 20.04
C ILE A 356 -9.85 -10.47 20.26
N ILE A 357 -11.06 -10.33 20.83
CA ILE A 357 -11.64 -9.02 21.13
C ILE A 357 -10.76 -8.27 22.13
N GLU A 358 -10.40 -8.89 23.25
CA GLU A 358 -9.57 -8.30 24.28
C GLU A 358 -8.20 -7.88 23.74
N MET A 359 -7.59 -8.70 22.88
CA MET A 359 -6.32 -8.38 22.24
C MET A 359 -6.42 -7.14 21.34
N TYR A 360 -7.41 -7.06 20.45
CA TYR A 360 -7.57 -5.88 19.60
C TYR A 360 -8.04 -4.64 20.37
N MET A 361 -8.75 -4.80 21.49
CA MET A 361 -9.23 -3.71 22.34
C MET A 361 -8.20 -3.26 23.40
N CYS A 362 -7.13 -4.04 23.60
CA CYS A 362 -6.04 -3.66 24.48
C CYS A 362 -5.45 -2.32 24.04
N ASN A 363 -5.08 -1.50 25.03
CA ASN A 363 -4.46 -0.20 24.77
C ASN A 363 -2.95 -0.21 25.03
N ASN A 364 -2.42 -1.26 25.64
CA ASN A 364 -1.02 -1.35 26.03
C ASN A 364 -0.28 -2.49 25.30
N HIS A 365 0.59 -2.11 24.36
CA HIS A 365 1.34 -3.01 23.50
C HIS A 365 2.87 -2.81 23.61
N GLY A 366 3.34 -1.99 24.54
CA GLY A 366 4.77 -1.75 24.77
C GLY A 366 5.08 -1.50 26.24
N GLU A 367 6.36 -1.50 26.59
CA GLU A 367 6.83 -1.14 27.92
C GLU A 367 7.32 0.31 27.89
N PHE A 368 6.58 1.21 28.54
CA PHE A 368 6.88 2.65 28.59
C PHE A 368 7.04 3.13 30.03
N THR A 369 7.78 4.21 30.23
CA THR A 369 7.84 4.91 31.52
C THR A 369 6.58 5.76 31.73
N GLU A 370 6.40 6.35 32.92
CA GLU A 370 5.27 7.24 33.19
C GLU A 370 5.21 8.47 32.25
N GLU A 371 6.34 8.82 31.62
CA GLU A 371 6.46 9.94 30.67
C GLU A 371 6.23 9.51 29.20
N GLY A 372 5.99 8.22 28.94
CA GLY A 372 5.75 7.66 27.60
C GLY A 372 6.98 7.01 26.95
N PRO A 373 6.92 6.69 25.64
CA PRO A 373 8.05 6.13 24.90
C PRO A 373 9.19 7.16 24.77
N LEU A 374 10.41 6.76 25.13
CA LEU A 374 11.61 7.55 24.86
C LEU A 374 11.97 7.46 23.38
N LEU A 375 11.56 8.46 22.60
CA LEU A 375 11.83 8.57 21.17
C LEU A 375 12.94 9.59 20.91
N GLU A 376 14.17 9.11 20.78
CA GLU A 376 15.34 9.93 20.49
C GLU A 376 16.00 9.52 19.17
N TRP A 377 16.36 10.51 18.36
CA TRP A 377 17.15 10.33 17.14
C TRP A 377 18.56 10.84 17.39
N GLY A 378 19.51 9.92 17.45
CA GLY A 378 20.91 10.21 17.73
C GLY A 378 21.75 10.45 16.47
N ASP A 379 22.99 10.87 16.68
CA ASP A 379 23.98 10.96 15.61
C ASP A 379 24.48 9.57 15.18
N PRO A 380 24.61 9.29 13.87
CA PRO A 380 25.14 8.02 13.37
C PRO A 380 26.58 7.77 13.83
N LYS A 381 26.84 6.57 14.37
CA LYS A 381 28.18 6.08 14.74
C LYS A 381 28.95 5.68 13.47
N THR A 382 29.38 6.69 12.72
CA THR A 382 29.81 6.55 11.32
C THR A 382 30.92 5.52 11.11
N ASP A 383 31.97 5.52 11.92
CA ASP A 383 33.09 4.58 11.71
C ASP A 383 32.69 3.12 12.02
N LEU A 384 31.95 2.89 13.12
CA LEU A 384 31.40 1.57 13.43
C LEU A 384 30.43 1.08 12.36
N LEU A 385 29.60 1.97 11.82
CA LEU A 385 28.68 1.65 10.74
C LEU A 385 29.39 1.29 9.43
N VAL A 386 30.49 1.97 9.11
CA VAL A 386 31.35 1.64 7.97
C VAL A 386 31.96 0.26 8.13
N ASP A 387 32.51 -0.06 9.30
CA ASP A 387 33.10 -1.37 9.57
C ASP A 387 32.03 -2.48 9.53
N PHE A 388 30.86 -2.24 10.13
CA PHE A 388 29.72 -3.15 10.13
C PHE A 388 29.26 -3.48 8.71
N LEU A 389 29.02 -2.46 7.86
CA LEU A 389 28.58 -2.69 6.48
C LEU A 389 29.70 -3.27 5.61
N ALA A 390 30.96 -2.91 5.83
CA ALA A 390 32.09 -3.52 5.13
C ALA A 390 32.17 -5.01 5.42
N TYR A 391 31.96 -5.42 6.68
CA TYR A 391 31.94 -6.82 7.08
C TYR A 391 30.71 -7.57 6.54
N HIS A 392 29.49 -7.06 6.80
CA HIS A 392 28.24 -7.78 6.48
C HIS A 392 27.84 -7.71 5.00
N GLN A 393 28.23 -6.67 4.27
CA GLN A 393 27.84 -6.46 2.86
C GLN A 393 29.02 -6.54 1.88
N SER A 394 30.25 -6.64 2.38
CA SER A 394 31.48 -6.59 1.56
C SER A 394 31.57 -5.30 0.72
N TRP A 395 31.00 -4.20 1.20
CA TRP A 395 31.09 -2.90 0.52
C TRP A 395 32.40 -2.20 0.87
N LYS A 396 32.94 -1.45 -0.10
CA LYS A 396 34.13 -0.61 0.14
C LYS A 396 33.77 0.52 1.13
N PRO A 397 34.65 0.87 2.09
CA PRO A 397 34.41 1.98 3.01
C PRO A 397 34.05 3.31 2.34
N SER A 398 34.67 3.64 1.22
CA SER A 398 34.37 4.84 0.43
C SER A 398 32.93 4.85 -0.09
N TYR A 399 32.45 3.71 -0.57
CA TYR A 399 31.07 3.54 -1.03
C TYR A 399 30.08 3.77 0.11
N ILE A 400 30.33 3.17 1.29
CA ILE A 400 29.45 3.33 2.45
C ILE A 400 29.34 4.79 2.87
N ARG A 401 30.48 5.48 2.99
CA ARG A 401 30.52 6.91 3.35
C ARG A 401 29.78 7.77 2.31
N GLN A 402 29.93 7.46 1.03
CA GLN A 402 29.16 8.12 -0.04
C GLN A 402 27.66 7.90 0.14
N ARG A 403 27.20 6.67 0.43
CA ARG A 403 25.76 6.40 0.62
C ARG A 403 25.17 7.00 1.88
N MET A 404 25.97 7.20 2.92
CA MET A 404 25.54 7.88 4.15
C MET A 404 25.44 9.40 4.01
N LEU A 405 26.18 9.99 3.07
CA LEU A 405 26.32 11.44 2.94
C LEU A 405 24.99 12.20 2.90
N PRO A 406 23.94 11.77 2.16
CA PRO A 406 22.66 12.50 2.13
C PRO A 406 22.01 12.60 3.51
N MET A 407 22.08 11.53 4.31
CA MET A 407 21.58 11.51 5.69
C MET A 407 22.40 12.43 6.58
N LEU A 408 23.74 12.39 6.47
CA LEU A 408 24.63 13.26 7.24
C LEU A 408 24.43 14.75 6.90
N CYS A 409 24.17 15.07 5.62
CA CYS A 409 23.84 16.42 5.19
C CYS A 409 22.50 16.88 5.78
N THR A 410 21.49 16.01 5.75
CA THR A 410 20.17 16.30 6.35
C THR A 410 20.29 16.57 7.85
N LEU A 411 21.06 15.74 8.58
CA LEU A 411 21.35 15.94 10.01
C LEU A 411 22.07 17.26 10.26
N TYR A 412 23.11 17.55 9.48
CA TYR A 412 23.86 18.80 9.58
C TYR A 412 22.98 20.03 9.34
N LEU A 413 22.15 20.03 8.30
CA LEU A 413 21.24 21.15 7.99
C LEU A 413 20.19 21.35 9.10
N ARG A 414 19.61 20.25 9.61
CA ARG A 414 18.66 20.29 10.74
C ARG A 414 19.31 20.85 12.00
N GLU A 415 20.52 20.40 12.30
CA GLU A 415 21.27 20.85 13.47
C GLU A 415 21.67 22.31 13.34
N LEU A 416 22.15 22.74 12.16
CA LEU A 416 22.52 24.13 11.92
C LEU A 416 21.34 25.09 12.05
N ALA A 417 20.17 24.67 11.55
CA ALA A 417 18.93 25.44 11.68
C ALA A 417 18.48 25.60 13.14
N ARG A 418 18.85 24.67 14.04
CA ARG A 418 18.57 24.75 15.49
C ARG A 418 19.67 25.50 16.26
N ASN A 419 20.92 25.19 15.93
CA ASN A 419 22.13 25.62 16.61
C ASN A 419 23.15 26.15 15.58
N PRO A 420 23.20 27.47 15.34
CA PRO A 420 24.05 28.08 14.29
C PRO A 420 25.57 27.96 14.51
N ASN A 421 26.01 27.36 15.62
CA ASN A 421 27.42 27.29 16.02
C ASN A 421 28.21 26.17 15.31
N LYS A 422 27.54 25.27 14.57
CA LYS A 422 28.18 24.13 13.91
C LYS A 422 28.73 24.53 12.54
N THR A 423 30.05 24.59 12.40
CA THR A 423 30.67 25.17 11.21
C THR A 423 30.91 24.18 10.06
N LEU A 424 31.08 22.88 10.33
CA LEU A 424 31.54 21.92 9.33
C LEU A 424 30.66 20.67 9.21
N LEU A 425 30.32 20.30 7.98
CA LEU A 425 29.72 19.02 7.59
C LEU A 425 30.78 17.91 7.67
N VAL A 426 30.48 16.85 8.43
CA VAL A 426 31.39 15.71 8.71
C VAL A 426 32.78 16.18 9.22
N GLY A 427 32.83 17.35 9.87
CA GLY A 427 34.07 17.97 10.36
C GLY A 427 35.07 18.40 9.28
N GLN A 428 34.70 18.34 7.99
CA GLN A 428 35.63 18.54 6.87
C GLN A 428 35.13 19.50 5.81
N TYR A 429 33.83 19.71 5.67
CA TYR A 429 33.27 20.47 4.56
C TYR A 429 32.51 21.70 5.05
N GLU A 430 32.78 22.85 4.44
CA GLU A 430 32.04 24.09 4.61
C GLU A 430 31.04 24.27 3.48
N PHE A 431 29.89 24.89 3.78
CA PHE A 431 28.95 25.29 2.76
C PHE A 431 29.59 26.32 1.83
N HIS A 432 29.46 26.14 0.51
CA HIS A 432 30.00 27.09 -0.46
C HIS A 432 28.91 27.83 -1.23
N SER A 433 27.96 27.10 -1.84
CA SER A 433 26.94 27.73 -2.68
C SER A 433 25.85 26.74 -3.12
N ILE A 434 24.66 27.26 -3.41
CA ILE A 434 23.64 26.55 -4.20
C ILE A 434 23.97 26.70 -5.69
N GLN A 435 24.13 25.59 -6.41
CA GLN A 435 24.51 25.58 -7.82
C GLN A 435 23.30 25.76 -8.74
N ARG A 436 22.26 24.96 -8.54
CA ARG A 436 21.05 24.97 -9.36
C ARG A 436 19.89 24.30 -8.64
N VAL A 437 18.69 24.51 -9.19
CA VAL A 437 17.51 23.72 -8.83
C VAL A 437 17.44 22.50 -9.73
N LYS A 438 17.34 21.31 -9.14
CA LYS A 438 17.06 20.04 -9.83
C LYS A 438 15.63 19.62 -9.58
N ILE A 439 15.06 18.87 -10.53
CA ILE A 439 13.78 18.18 -10.35
C ILE A 439 14.06 16.69 -10.44
N ARG A 440 13.76 15.94 -9.38
CA ARG A 440 13.87 14.48 -9.34
C ARG A 440 12.57 13.88 -8.86
N TYR A 441 12.07 12.88 -9.58
CA TYR A 441 10.79 12.23 -9.31
C TYR A 441 9.58 13.18 -9.22
N GLY A 442 9.68 14.40 -9.79
CA GLY A 442 8.63 15.43 -9.69
C GLY A 442 8.85 16.43 -8.55
N HIS A 443 9.92 16.29 -7.77
CA HIS A 443 10.20 17.14 -6.61
C HIS A 443 11.43 18.01 -6.82
N GLN A 444 11.40 19.21 -6.25
CA GLN A 444 12.49 20.18 -6.36
C GLN A 444 13.55 19.94 -5.29
N TYR A 445 14.81 19.96 -5.71
CA TYR A 445 16.00 19.87 -4.85
C TYR A 445 16.97 21.00 -5.19
N TYR A 446 17.72 21.44 -4.20
CA TYR A 446 18.88 22.32 -4.42
C TYR A 446 20.12 21.45 -4.54
N GLU A 447 20.85 21.58 -5.66
CA GLU A 447 22.19 21.01 -5.77
C GLU A 447 23.14 21.92 -4.98
N VAL A 448 23.56 21.46 -3.80
CA VAL A 448 24.45 22.20 -2.91
C VAL A 448 25.89 21.79 -3.16
N LYS A 449 26.78 22.78 -3.26
CA LYS A 449 28.22 22.59 -3.37
C LYS A 449 28.87 22.89 -2.04
N TRP A 450 29.72 21.96 -1.60
CA TRP A 450 30.48 22.05 -0.36
C TRP A 450 31.98 22.01 -0.66
N LYS A 451 32.74 22.81 0.08
CA LYS A 451 34.20 22.94 -0.06
C LYS A 451 34.89 22.26 1.10
N LYS A 452 35.99 21.55 0.85
CA LYS A 452 36.83 20.99 1.92
C LYS A 452 37.52 22.12 2.68
N ALA A 453 37.33 22.16 4.00
CA ALA A 453 38.02 23.06 4.90
C ALA A 453 39.53 22.73 4.89
N ILE A 454 40.37 23.77 4.87
CA ILE A 454 41.82 23.61 4.90
C ILE A 454 42.22 23.42 6.36
N SER A 455 42.37 22.18 6.80
CA SER A 455 43.01 21.88 8.09
C SER A 455 44.50 22.15 7.97
N ASN A 456 45.04 22.99 8.84
CA ASN A 456 46.45 23.40 8.83
C ASN A 456 47.40 22.30 9.38
N GLU A 457 47.03 21.03 9.28
CA GLU A 457 47.86 19.90 9.70
C GLU A 457 48.02 18.89 8.56
N LEU A 458 49.25 18.88 8.05
CA LEU A 458 49.97 17.87 7.29
C LEU A 458 49.32 17.25 6.03
N SER A 459 50.02 17.47 4.92
CA SER A 459 49.89 16.86 3.60
C SER A 459 49.29 15.45 3.55
N CYS A 460 48.20 15.29 2.81
CA CYS A 460 47.85 14.02 2.18
C CYS A 460 47.91 14.20 0.66
N ALA A 461 49.09 13.93 0.08
CA ALA A 461 49.15 13.39 -1.26
C ALA A 461 48.64 11.93 -1.17
N VAL A 462 47.47 11.66 -1.71
CA VAL A 462 47.05 10.29 -2.06
C VAL A 462 46.83 10.28 -3.57
N PRO A 463 47.38 9.30 -4.32
CA PRO A 463 47.23 9.26 -5.76
C PRO A 463 45.76 9.11 -6.16
N VAL A 464 45.35 9.89 -7.14
CA VAL A 464 44.09 9.74 -7.85
C VAL A 464 44.13 8.41 -8.62
N GLU A 465 43.47 7.38 -8.11
CA GLU A 465 43.04 6.28 -8.98
C GLU A 465 41.80 6.76 -9.73
N GLN A 466 41.97 7.00 -11.03
CA GLN A 466 40.86 7.07 -11.97
C GLN A 466 40.15 5.72 -11.95
N SER A 467 39.06 5.61 -11.18
CA SER A 467 38.16 4.48 -11.31
C SER A 467 37.42 4.61 -12.64
N ASN A 468 37.96 3.99 -13.68
CA ASN A 468 37.22 3.72 -14.91
C ASN A 468 35.97 2.93 -14.53
N MET A 469 34.81 3.48 -14.87
CA MET A 469 33.53 2.79 -14.84
C MET A 469 33.58 1.66 -15.87
N LEU A 470 33.87 0.45 -15.43
CA LEU A 470 33.52 -0.74 -16.21
C LEU A 470 32.02 -0.93 -16.02
N GLU A 471 31.27 -0.63 -17.08
CA GLU A 471 29.89 -1.04 -17.28
C GLU A 471 29.83 -2.57 -17.16
N GLU A 472 29.24 -3.08 -16.09
CA GLU A 472 28.81 -4.48 -16.07
C GLU A 472 27.62 -4.61 -17.04
N GLU A 473 27.84 -5.31 -18.15
CA GLU A 473 26.83 -5.63 -19.15
C GLU A 473 25.61 -6.31 -18.50
N PHE A 474 24.47 -5.62 -18.55
CA PHE A 474 23.17 -6.21 -18.26
C PHE A 474 22.80 -7.19 -19.38
N ILE A 475 22.75 -8.49 -19.06
CA ILE A 475 22.16 -9.50 -19.92
C ILE A 475 20.64 -9.28 -19.92
N GLU A 476 20.12 -8.70 -21.00
CA GLU A 476 18.69 -8.66 -21.31
C GLU A 476 18.18 -10.09 -21.58
N VAL A 477 17.28 -10.57 -20.73
CA VAL A 477 16.36 -11.66 -21.09
C VAL A 477 14.95 -11.15 -20.83
N GLY A 478 14.20 -10.97 -21.91
CA GLY A 478 12.80 -10.55 -21.92
C GLY A 478 11.90 -11.51 -21.15
N ASP A 479 11.07 -10.98 -20.25
CA ASP A 479 9.67 -10.60 -20.53
C ASP A 479 8.99 -10.17 -19.20
N GLU A 480 8.34 -9.00 -19.25
CA GLU A 480 7.54 -8.28 -18.23
C GLU A 480 8.23 -7.62 -17.00
N PRO A 481 7.96 -6.32 -16.69
CA PRO A 481 8.74 -5.57 -15.71
C PRO A 481 8.18 -5.74 -14.29
N ILE A 482 8.88 -6.51 -13.46
CA ILE A 482 8.76 -6.41 -12.00
C ILE A 482 9.67 -5.25 -11.56
N GLY A 483 9.07 -4.06 -11.42
CA GLY A 483 9.74 -2.87 -10.88
C GLY A 483 10.12 -3.09 -9.41
N LEU A 484 11.39 -3.42 -9.15
CA LEU A 484 11.96 -3.58 -7.81
C LEU A 484 13.50 -3.53 -7.84
N LEU A 485 14.07 -2.61 -8.62
CA LEU A 485 15.45 -2.18 -8.40
C LEU A 485 15.38 -0.77 -7.83
N ASP A 486 15.40 -0.70 -6.50
CA ASP A 486 15.47 0.52 -5.68
C ASP A 486 16.84 1.23 -5.82
N GLU A 487 17.54 1.01 -6.94
CA GLU A 487 18.95 1.36 -7.16
C GLU A 487 19.16 2.41 -8.26
N SER A 488 18.20 2.67 -9.16
CA SER A 488 18.57 3.28 -10.44
C SER A 488 18.55 4.81 -10.55
N ILE A 489 18.22 5.59 -9.51
CA ILE A 489 18.52 7.05 -9.52
C ILE A 489 18.84 7.58 -8.11
N GLU A 490 20.07 7.35 -7.71
CA GLU A 490 20.65 7.81 -6.44
C GLU A 490 21.02 9.30 -6.49
N PRO A 491 21.11 10.02 -5.34
CA PRO A 491 21.72 11.35 -5.27
C PRO A 491 23.12 11.30 -5.92
N GLN A 492 23.35 12.18 -6.89
CA GLN A 492 24.64 12.22 -7.60
C GLN A 492 25.65 12.90 -6.69
N ILE A 493 26.45 12.10 -5.99
CA ILE A 493 27.55 12.60 -5.18
C ILE A 493 28.80 12.57 -6.07
N HIS A 494 29.17 13.74 -6.57
CA HIS A 494 30.44 13.94 -7.27
C HIS A 494 31.48 14.41 -6.27
N VAL A 495 32.58 13.67 -6.14
CA VAL A 495 33.70 13.98 -5.24
C VAL A 495 34.91 14.34 -6.09
N ASP A 496 35.17 15.63 -6.26
CA ASP A 496 36.41 16.13 -6.86
C ASP A 496 37.32 16.62 -5.74
N GLY A 497 38.09 15.74 -5.08
CA GLY A 497 39.21 15.99 -4.13
C GLY A 497 39.05 17.07 -3.02
N CYS A 498 38.68 18.29 -3.40
CA CYS A 498 38.33 19.46 -2.59
C CYS A 498 36.82 19.80 -2.54
N TRP A 499 35.95 19.16 -3.35
CA TRP A 499 34.54 19.52 -3.47
C TRP A 499 33.61 18.31 -3.44
N ILE A 500 32.44 18.49 -2.84
CA ILE A 500 31.33 17.54 -2.92
C ILE A 500 30.04 18.25 -3.35
N LEU A 501 29.22 17.54 -4.12
CA LEU A 501 27.88 17.97 -4.52
C LEU A 501 26.83 17.06 -3.89
N THR A 502 25.77 17.64 -3.33
CA THR A 502 24.64 16.90 -2.77
C THR A 502 23.32 17.50 -3.20
N ASP A 503 22.25 16.70 -3.20
CA ASP A 503 20.91 17.15 -3.55
C ASP A 503 20.10 17.30 -2.26
N GLU A 504 19.82 18.54 -1.87
CA GLU A 504 19.23 18.88 -0.58
C GLU A 504 17.83 19.45 -0.71
N ASN A 505 17.05 19.31 0.37
CA ASN A 505 15.73 19.90 0.47
C ASN A 505 15.81 21.44 0.48
N PRO A 506 15.09 22.16 -0.40
CA PRO A 506 15.13 23.62 -0.45
C PRO A 506 14.75 24.33 0.85
N GLU A 507 13.78 23.80 1.61
CA GLU A 507 13.36 24.38 2.90
C GLU A 507 14.41 24.17 3.98
N LEU A 508 15.03 22.99 4.05
CA LEU A 508 16.13 22.74 5.01
C LEU A 508 17.33 23.63 4.71
N VAL A 509 17.70 23.78 3.44
CA VAL A 509 18.78 24.69 3.03
C VAL A 509 18.42 26.14 3.37
N HIS A 510 17.16 26.54 3.16
CA HIS A 510 16.73 27.89 3.50
C HIS A 510 16.76 28.17 5.01
N SER A 511 16.38 27.19 5.84
CA SER A 511 16.44 27.31 7.30
C SER A 511 17.88 27.34 7.82
N ALA A 512 18.79 26.60 7.19
CA ALA A 512 20.19 26.52 7.58
C ALA A 512 21.05 27.69 7.06
N PHE A 513 20.79 28.16 5.84
CA PHE A 513 21.53 29.20 5.12
C PHE A 513 20.57 30.23 4.48
N PRO A 514 19.88 31.04 5.30
CA PRO A 514 18.80 31.91 4.82
C PRO A 514 19.26 32.98 3.83
N GLU A 515 20.43 33.59 4.06
CA GLU A 515 20.98 34.66 3.22
C GLU A 515 21.37 34.14 1.84
N GLU A 516 22.10 33.02 1.79
CA GLU A 516 22.58 32.41 0.55
C GLU A 516 21.42 31.83 -0.27
N ALA A 517 20.44 31.22 0.38
CA ALA A 517 19.23 30.73 -0.27
C ALA A 517 18.41 31.89 -0.87
N LEU A 518 18.26 33.00 -0.14
CA LEU A 518 17.54 34.18 -0.63
C LEU A 518 18.26 34.84 -1.81
N LYS A 519 19.59 34.99 -1.71
CA LYS A 519 20.43 35.49 -2.81
C LYS A 519 20.29 34.61 -4.06
N PHE A 520 20.38 33.30 -3.90
CA PHE A 520 20.24 32.36 -5.02
C PHE A 520 18.86 32.47 -5.70
N ARG A 521 17.77 32.59 -4.92
CA ARG A 521 16.42 32.78 -5.48
C ARG A 521 16.31 34.09 -6.27
N GLN A 522 16.79 35.20 -5.73
CA GLN A 522 16.76 36.50 -6.40
C GLN A 522 17.58 36.49 -7.71
N GLU A 523 18.77 35.90 -7.69
CA GLU A 523 19.59 35.77 -8.90
C GLU A 523 18.91 34.92 -9.98
N LYS A 524 18.22 33.84 -9.58
CA LYS A 524 17.45 32.99 -10.48
C LYS A 524 16.27 33.75 -11.09
N GLU A 525 15.49 34.46 -10.27
CA GLU A 525 14.37 35.29 -10.74
C GLU A 525 14.83 36.36 -11.73
N LEU A 526 15.95 37.04 -11.45
CA LEU A 526 16.53 38.03 -12.36
C LEU A 526 16.95 37.39 -13.70
N LYS A 527 17.55 36.20 -13.67
CA LYS A 527 17.91 35.43 -14.88
C LYS A 527 16.68 35.00 -15.67
N ASP A 528 15.63 34.55 -15.00
CA ASP A 528 14.37 34.13 -15.64
C ASP A 528 13.60 35.33 -16.22
N MET A 529 13.59 36.48 -15.54
CA MET A 529 13.06 37.73 -16.07
C MET A 529 13.84 38.21 -17.31
N LYS A 530 15.17 38.13 -17.30
CA LYS A 530 16.00 38.44 -18.47
C LYS A 530 15.65 37.52 -19.65
N ARG A 531 15.53 36.20 -19.41
CA ARG A 531 15.15 35.22 -20.45
C ARG A 531 13.77 35.51 -21.06
N ARG A 532 12.78 35.88 -20.23
CA ARG A 532 11.43 36.26 -20.70
C ARG A 532 11.44 37.55 -21.53
N LYS A 533 12.27 38.53 -21.19
CA LYS A 533 12.41 39.78 -21.98
C LYS A 533 13.05 39.55 -23.35
N THR A 534 13.96 38.57 -23.47
CA THR A 534 14.58 38.22 -24.77
C THR A 534 13.64 37.43 -25.68
N SER A 535 12.52 36.88 -25.17
CA SER A 535 11.61 36.00 -25.91
C SER A 535 10.27 36.64 -26.31
N THR A 536 10.16 37.97 -26.41
CA THR A 536 8.92 38.65 -26.86
C THR A 536 9.03 39.04 -28.35
N PRO A 537 8.04 38.76 -29.22
CA PRO A 537 8.18 38.86 -30.67
C PRO A 537 8.08 40.31 -31.19
N ARG A 538 8.83 40.62 -32.26
CA ARG A 538 8.76 41.89 -32.99
C ARG A 538 7.39 42.05 -33.64
N SER A 539 6.80 43.23 -33.43
CA SER A 539 5.57 43.72 -34.03
C SER A 539 5.71 44.03 -35.52
N GLU A 540 4.56 44.00 -36.17
CA GLU A 540 4.24 44.20 -37.58
C GLU A 540 4.89 45.43 -38.26
N GLY A 541 5.23 45.27 -39.55
CA GLY A 541 5.69 46.34 -40.45
C GLY A 541 5.85 45.84 -41.89
N SER A 542 4.89 46.23 -42.73
CA SER A 542 4.69 46.13 -44.19
C SER A 542 5.88 45.97 -45.17
N PHE A 543 5.64 45.13 -46.22
CA PHE A 543 6.04 45.16 -47.67
C PHE A 543 7.50 45.56 -48.04
N GLU A 544 8.27 44.85 -48.88
CA GLU A 544 8.02 44.43 -50.28
C GLU A 544 9.02 43.35 -50.75
N MET A 545 8.73 42.68 -51.89
CA MET A 545 9.39 41.48 -52.42
C MET A 545 10.75 41.69 -53.10
N SER A 546 11.68 40.72 -52.96
CA SER A 546 12.49 40.18 -54.07
C SER A 546 13.19 38.87 -53.68
N GLU A 547 13.09 37.86 -54.55
CA GLU A 547 13.62 36.50 -54.43
C GLU A 547 15.15 36.40 -54.55
N SER A 548 15.80 35.56 -53.74
CA SER A 548 16.49 34.34 -54.25
C SER A 548 17.39 33.66 -53.19
N SER A 549 17.36 32.32 -53.26
CA SER A 549 18.36 31.33 -52.80
C SER A 549 18.47 30.97 -51.30
N LYS A 550 18.10 29.71 -51.05
CA LYS A 550 18.16 28.86 -49.83
C LYS A 550 19.58 28.24 -49.66
N PRO A 551 20.01 27.71 -48.48
CA PRO A 551 19.33 26.56 -47.85
C PRO A 551 19.18 26.53 -46.31
N GLN A 552 18.00 26.02 -45.95
CA GLN A 552 17.51 25.25 -44.81
C GLN A 552 18.40 24.95 -43.59
N GLY A 553 17.80 25.19 -42.41
CA GLY A 553 18.16 24.56 -41.14
C GLY A 553 17.19 24.93 -40.01
N VAL A 554 15.88 24.81 -40.19
CA VAL A 554 14.89 24.94 -39.09
C VAL A 554 14.25 23.60 -38.82
N GLN A 555 14.53 23.11 -37.63
CA GLN A 555 13.98 21.94 -36.95
C GLN A 555 12.49 22.19 -36.67
N LEU A 556 11.61 21.41 -37.30
CA LEU A 556 10.19 21.33 -36.95
C LEU A 556 9.93 20.08 -36.12
N SER A 557 9.03 20.24 -35.16
CA SER A 557 8.56 19.28 -34.17
C SER A 557 8.22 17.92 -34.75
N ILE A 558 8.80 16.85 -34.18
CA ILE A 558 8.31 15.48 -34.36
C ILE A 558 7.06 15.31 -33.49
N THR A 559 5.93 15.67 -34.08
CA THR A 559 4.64 15.04 -33.83
C THR A 559 4.02 14.85 -35.21
N GLU A 560 3.74 13.60 -35.56
CA GLU A 560 3.16 13.08 -36.83
C GLU A 560 4.12 12.31 -37.76
N PHE A 561 4.27 11.01 -37.48
CA PHE A 561 4.56 9.91 -38.43
C PHE A 561 4.37 8.62 -37.59
N TYR A 562 3.38 7.74 -37.74
CA TYR A 562 2.54 7.31 -38.85
C TYR A 562 1.18 6.78 -38.34
N ARG A 563 0.12 6.91 -39.16
CA ARG A 563 -1.11 6.10 -39.11
C ARG A 563 -0.92 4.79 -39.88
N THR A 564 -1.30 3.70 -39.23
CA THR A 564 -1.94 2.45 -39.69
C THR A 564 -1.96 2.06 -41.17
N THR A 565 -1.60 0.80 -41.46
CA THR A 565 -2.35 -0.07 -42.38
C THR A 565 -2.37 -1.53 -41.89
N LYS A 566 -3.58 -2.03 -41.61
CA LYS A 566 -3.93 -3.46 -41.43
C LYS A 566 -4.60 -3.98 -42.70
N THR A 567 -4.64 -5.32 -42.80
CA THR A 567 -5.64 -6.23 -43.44
C THR A 567 -5.19 -7.00 -44.70
N PRO A 568 -5.83 -8.12 -45.09
CA PRO A 568 -6.00 -9.40 -44.33
C PRO A 568 -5.89 -10.67 -45.23
N SER A 569 -5.74 -11.87 -44.66
CA SER A 569 -6.13 -13.15 -45.33
C SER A 569 -6.24 -14.28 -44.29
N GLN A 570 -7.45 -14.65 -43.86
CA GLN A 570 -8.36 -15.67 -44.40
C GLN A 570 -8.15 -17.08 -43.81
N ALA A 571 -9.23 -17.56 -43.21
CA ALA A 571 -9.43 -18.86 -42.59
C ALA A 571 -9.77 -19.96 -43.61
N LYS A 572 -9.56 -21.22 -43.24
CA LYS A 572 -10.48 -22.33 -43.57
C LYS A 572 -10.35 -23.51 -42.60
N LEU A 573 -11.52 -24.04 -42.26
CA LEU A 573 -11.84 -25.21 -41.44
C LEU A 573 -11.51 -26.56 -42.13
N GLY A 574 -11.41 -27.63 -41.34
CA GLY A 574 -12.03 -28.92 -41.70
C GLY A 574 -11.28 -30.22 -41.36
N GLU A 575 -11.71 -30.86 -40.26
CA GLU A 575 -11.99 -32.31 -40.06
C GLU A 575 -10.92 -33.43 -40.13
N ASP A 576 -10.89 -34.18 -39.01
CA ASP A 576 -10.82 -35.64 -38.80
C ASP A 576 -10.12 -36.59 -39.79
N LEU A 577 -9.26 -37.48 -39.27
CA LEU A 577 -9.49 -38.95 -39.32
C LEU A 577 -8.41 -39.78 -38.59
N VAL A 578 -8.89 -40.95 -38.17
CA VAL A 578 -8.37 -42.02 -37.32
C VAL A 578 -7.48 -43.04 -38.06
N LYS A 579 -6.56 -43.70 -37.33
CA LYS A 579 -5.85 -45.02 -37.51
C LYS A 579 -4.33 -44.89 -37.66
N GLN A 580 -3.46 -45.84 -37.28
CA GLN A 580 -3.39 -47.01 -36.38
C GLN A 580 -1.95 -47.57 -36.58
N SER A 581 -1.46 -48.40 -35.65
CA SER A 581 -0.32 -49.35 -35.79
C SER A 581 1.09 -48.73 -35.81
N SER A 582 2.15 -49.28 -35.23
CA SER A 582 2.46 -50.63 -34.72
C SER A 582 3.71 -50.58 -33.83
N SER A 583 3.73 -51.35 -32.74
CA SER A 583 4.92 -51.86 -32.01
C SER A 583 5.53 -53.06 -32.80
N PRO A 584 6.60 -53.79 -32.38
CA PRO A 584 7.37 -53.76 -31.12
C PRO A 584 8.92 -53.89 -31.27
N GLY A 585 9.68 -53.81 -30.16
CA GLY A 585 11.05 -54.36 -30.13
C GLY A 585 12.06 -53.80 -29.12
N VAL A 586 12.03 -54.32 -27.88
CA VAL A 586 13.16 -54.76 -27.02
C VAL A 586 14.44 -53.91 -26.87
N GLY A 587 14.80 -53.56 -25.62
CA GLY A 587 16.19 -53.71 -25.15
C GLY A 587 16.83 -52.61 -24.27
N SER A 588 16.84 -52.87 -22.96
CA SER A 588 17.97 -52.64 -22.03
C SER A 588 18.23 -51.26 -21.34
N SER A 589 18.07 -51.31 -20.02
CA SER A 589 19.06 -50.91 -18.98
C SER A 589 19.36 -49.43 -18.64
N LYS A 590 18.99 -49.10 -17.38
CA LYS A 590 19.69 -48.27 -16.38
C LYS A 590 19.90 -46.77 -16.68
N GLN A 591 19.17 -45.92 -15.96
CA GLN A 591 19.72 -45.14 -14.82
C GLN A 591 18.65 -44.28 -14.14
N LYS A 592 18.57 -44.39 -12.81
CA LYS A 592 17.81 -43.50 -11.92
C LYS A 592 18.25 -42.06 -12.11
N ARG A 593 17.36 -41.17 -12.56
CA ARG A 593 17.49 -39.72 -12.34
C ARG A 593 16.58 -39.30 -11.20
N LYS A 594 17.21 -38.81 -10.13
CA LYS A 594 16.59 -38.09 -9.02
C LYS A 594 15.75 -36.94 -9.58
N VAL A 595 14.47 -36.91 -9.23
CA VAL A 595 13.60 -35.75 -9.47
C VAL A 595 14.12 -34.63 -8.57
N SER A 596 14.74 -33.63 -9.19
CA SER A 596 15.12 -32.38 -8.53
C SER A 596 13.85 -31.65 -8.10
N GLY A 597 13.77 -31.30 -6.82
CA GLY A 597 12.64 -30.58 -6.24
C GLY A 597 12.24 -29.36 -7.06
N SER A 598 10.95 -29.30 -7.40
CA SER A 598 10.33 -28.18 -8.09
C SER A 598 10.48 -26.92 -7.24
N LYS A 599 11.24 -25.94 -7.73
CA LYS A 599 11.33 -24.61 -7.11
C LYS A 599 9.94 -23.96 -7.13
N LEU A 600 9.41 -23.66 -5.95
CA LEU A 600 8.14 -22.97 -5.76
C LEU A 600 8.13 -21.61 -6.49
N SER A 601 6.99 -21.27 -7.10
CA SER A 601 6.80 -20.03 -7.83
C SER A 601 6.97 -18.79 -6.93
N LYS A 602 7.36 -17.64 -7.50
CA LYS A 602 7.52 -16.37 -6.76
C LYS A 602 6.23 -15.99 -5.98
N ALA A 603 5.05 -16.32 -6.51
CA ALA A 603 3.77 -16.08 -5.84
C ALA A 603 3.55 -16.98 -4.61
N VAL A 604 4.04 -18.22 -4.64
CA VAL A 604 3.97 -19.15 -3.50
C VAL A 604 4.94 -18.72 -2.40
N ARG A 605 6.15 -18.25 -2.75
CA ARG A 605 7.11 -17.71 -1.77
C ARG A 605 6.62 -16.45 -1.04
N ARG A 606 5.90 -15.55 -1.73
CA ARG A 606 5.25 -14.38 -1.10
C ARG A 606 4.21 -14.76 -0.04
N ARG A 607 3.60 -15.96 -0.12
CA ARG A 607 2.65 -16.47 0.88
C ARG A 607 3.30 -17.27 2.00
N LEU A 608 4.54 -17.75 1.84
CA LEU A 608 5.26 -18.55 2.85
C LEU A 608 5.89 -17.71 3.95
N LEU A 609 6.12 -16.43 3.68
CA LEU A 609 6.68 -15.46 4.59
C LEU A 609 5.63 -14.80 5.50
N PHE A 610 4.37 -15.06 5.17
CA PHE A 610 3.16 -14.52 5.77
C PHE A 610 2.10 -15.63 5.96
N GLY A 611 2.55 -16.89 5.87
CA GLY A 611 1.73 -18.07 6.10
C GLY A 611 1.65 -18.29 7.59
#